data_AF-A0A199VL28-F1
#
_entry.id   AF-A0A199VL28-F1
#
_cell.length_a   1.000
_cell.length_b   1.000
_cell.length_c   1.000
_cell.angle_alpha   90.00
_cell.angle_beta   90.00
_cell.angle_gamma   90.00
#
_symmetry.space_group_name_H-M   'P 1'
#
loop_
_entity.id
_entity.type
_entity.pdbx_description
1 polymer ?
#
loop_
_entity_poly.entity_id
_entity_poly.type
_entity_poly.pdbx_seq_one_letter_code
_entity_poly.pdbx_strand_id
1 'polypeptide(L)'
;MAVQNLPFIENMEKRIQSATLSLDSSLGSCFVDGLEHRDANAIYNCLRAYAAIDNTSAAEELFRTTIVSTLIQKIIPVSPTPVVTGVSSDLLEEDYQKIKQCVEKDCKFLLEISSLANSGLHVFDFLANSILKEVLLAIQKGKPGAFSPGRPTEFLKNYKSSLAFLDFLEGYCPSKSAVTRFRSEAIYTDFMRQWNVGVYFSLRFQEIAGGLDSALSGNIVPVEIHGNEENTQTLMLKQSGKLMESLRLCWSDDILVFSHCDKFLRLSLQLISRYSTWISSGLAARKARGGSANSAPDAEWAVSAPVEDLIFVMHDVRILASELSGDYLGHVLQLLDSCSAEVRDLVKQSILQAGKSLEELLPSIMEVMIEVIVEKSVEDLRQLKGITATYRMTNKLPVRHSPYVSGILRPLKVFLDGERVSYLTKEATNDLLRGATERITSRYYEMASDLVNVAKKTESSLLRLRQGAQRRVGASSDASDNNISDTEKICMQLFLDIQEYGRNLAAIGIRAADIPAYRSLWQCVAPEDKQANIVF
;
A
#
# COMPACT_ATOMS: atom_id res chain seq x y z
N MET A 1 -42.98 -57.62 6.81
CA MET A 1 -43.98 -58.30 5.96
C MET A 1 -44.02 -57.56 4.64
N ALA A 2 -43.47 -58.17 3.60
CA ALA A 2 -43.50 -57.62 2.24
C ALA A 2 -44.92 -57.78 1.68
N VAL A 3 -45.53 -56.67 1.28
CA VAL A 3 -46.79 -56.69 0.52
C VAL A 3 -46.44 -57.22 -0.87
N GLN A 4 -46.85 -58.46 -1.14
CA GLN A 4 -46.71 -59.12 -2.44
C GLN A 4 -47.58 -58.43 -3.49
N ASN A 5 -47.03 -58.30 -4.70
CA ASN A 5 -47.65 -57.82 -5.93
C ASN A 5 -49.08 -58.35 -6.13
N LEU A 6 -50.07 -57.46 -5.97
CA LEU A 6 -51.46 -57.71 -6.32
C LEU A 6 -51.70 -57.23 -7.77
N PRO A 7 -52.04 -58.11 -8.73
CA PRO A 7 -52.21 -57.75 -10.15
C PRO A 7 -53.24 -56.64 -10.40
N PHE A 8 -54.24 -56.51 -9.52
CA PHE A 8 -55.22 -55.42 -9.56
C PHE A 8 -54.60 -54.06 -9.23
N ILE A 9 -53.70 -54.00 -8.24
CA ILE A 9 -52.99 -52.77 -7.86
C ILE A 9 -52.06 -52.34 -9.01
N GLU A 10 -51.31 -53.27 -9.61
CA GLU A 10 -50.45 -52.98 -10.78
C GLU A 10 -51.25 -52.47 -11.99
N ASN A 11 -52.45 -53.01 -12.23
CA ASN A 11 -53.32 -52.54 -13.32
C ASN A 11 -53.92 -51.15 -13.00
N MET A 12 -54.31 -50.90 -11.75
CA MET A 12 -54.80 -49.58 -11.31
C MET A 12 -53.69 -48.53 -11.41
N GLU A 13 -52.46 -48.88 -11.01
CA GLU A 13 -51.29 -48.02 -11.12
C GLU A 13 -51.02 -47.63 -12.58
N LYS A 14 -51.06 -48.60 -13.52
CA LYS A 14 -50.93 -48.32 -14.96
C LYS A 14 -52.02 -47.40 -15.49
N ARG A 15 -53.27 -47.55 -15.04
CA ARG A 15 -54.38 -46.69 -15.44
C ARG A 15 -54.23 -45.27 -14.90
N ILE A 16 -53.79 -45.13 -13.65
CA ILE A 16 -53.49 -43.82 -13.03
C ILE A 16 -52.35 -43.15 -13.80
N GLN A 17 -51.25 -43.86 -14.06
CA GLN A 17 -50.13 -43.35 -14.84
C GLN A 17 -50.57 -42.89 -16.24
N SER A 18 -51.40 -43.67 -16.94
CA SER A 18 -51.95 -43.29 -18.25
C SER A 18 -52.83 -42.05 -18.17
N ALA A 19 -53.63 -41.90 -17.10
CA ALA A 19 -54.47 -40.73 -16.90
C ALA A 19 -53.63 -39.47 -16.59
N THR A 20 -52.59 -39.61 -15.76
CA THR A 20 -51.63 -38.54 -15.46
C THR A 20 -50.92 -38.07 -16.72
N LEU A 21 -50.42 -38.98 -17.56
CA LEU A 21 -49.78 -38.63 -18.83
C LEU A 21 -50.73 -37.90 -19.79
N SER A 22 -52.00 -38.34 -19.86
CA SER A 22 -53.02 -37.68 -20.69
C SER A 22 -53.35 -36.28 -20.17
N LEU A 23 -53.42 -36.11 -18.84
CA LEU A 23 -53.64 -34.82 -18.20
C LEU A 23 -52.46 -33.88 -18.44
N ASP A 24 -51.22 -34.33 -18.20
CA ASP A 24 -50.02 -33.53 -18.42
C ASP A 24 -49.89 -33.06 -19.87
N SER A 25 -50.17 -33.94 -20.84
CA SER A 25 -50.15 -33.60 -22.27
C SER A 25 -51.22 -32.57 -22.64
N SER A 26 -52.46 -32.76 -22.17
CA SER A 26 -53.57 -31.84 -22.45
C SER A 26 -53.37 -30.49 -21.79
N LEU A 27 -52.92 -30.49 -20.53
CA LEU A 27 -52.63 -29.29 -19.76
C LEU A 27 -51.45 -28.53 -20.37
N GLY A 28 -50.41 -29.24 -20.80
CA GLY A 28 -49.27 -28.67 -21.49
C GLY A 28 -49.65 -28.00 -22.81
N SER A 29 -50.44 -28.68 -23.65
CA SER A 29 -50.93 -28.10 -24.91
C SER A 29 -51.78 -26.85 -24.68
N CYS A 30 -52.68 -26.87 -23.69
CA CYS A 30 -53.52 -25.72 -23.36
C CYS A 30 -52.70 -24.55 -22.81
N PHE A 31 -51.68 -24.85 -21.99
CA PHE A 31 -50.79 -23.82 -21.46
C PHE A 31 -49.94 -23.17 -22.55
N VAL A 32 -49.37 -23.95 -23.47
CA VAL A 32 -48.62 -23.44 -24.63
C VAL A 32 -49.49 -22.55 -25.51
N ASP A 33 -50.69 -23.00 -25.85
CA ASP A 33 -51.64 -22.21 -26.65
C ASP A 33 -52.02 -20.89 -25.95
N GLY A 34 -52.25 -20.94 -24.63
CA GLY A 34 -52.48 -19.77 -23.80
C GLY A 34 -51.30 -18.80 -23.77
N LEU A 35 -50.06 -19.30 -23.73
CA LEU A 35 -48.84 -18.49 -23.77
C LEU A 35 -48.65 -17.82 -25.13
N GLU A 36 -48.85 -18.53 -26.24
CA GLU A 36 -48.69 -18.01 -27.61
C GLU A 36 -49.70 -16.89 -27.92
N HIS A 37 -50.95 -17.07 -27.48
CA HIS A 37 -52.03 -16.09 -27.69
C HIS A 37 -52.18 -15.06 -26.57
N ARG A 38 -51.38 -15.17 -25.49
CA ARG A 38 -51.47 -14.33 -24.27
C ARG A 38 -52.87 -14.33 -23.63
N ASP A 39 -53.54 -15.47 -23.63
CA ASP A 39 -54.85 -15.62 -22.96
C ASP A 39 -54.67 -15.77 -21.44
N ALA A 40 -54.89 -14.67 -20.72
CA ALA A 40 -54.73 -14.61 -19.28
C ALA A 40 -55.62 -15.61 -18.52
N ASN A 41 -56.83 -15.90 -19.01
CA ASN A 41 -57.73 -16.84 -18.35
C ASN A 41 -57.27 -18.29 -18.54
N ALA A 42 -56.85 -18.64 -19.76
CA ALA A 42 -56.28 -19.96 -20.05
C ALA A 42 -55.04 -20.20 -19.19
N ILE A 43 -54.09 -19.24 -19.19
CA ILE A 43 -52.87 -19.29 -18.38
C ILE A 43 -53.18 -19.46 -16.90
N TYR A 44 -54.04 -18.61 -16.33
CA TYR A 44 -54.37 -18.66 -14.90
C TYR A 44 -54.97 -20.02 -14.49
N ASN A 45 -55.89 -20.54 -15.30
CA ASN A 45 -56.51 -21.84 -15.03
C ASN A 45 -55.52 -23.00 -15.18
N CYS A 46 -54.64 -22.96 -16.18
CA CYS A 46 -53.57 -23.94 -16.34
C CYS A 46 -52.62 -23.93 -15.15
N LEU A 47 -52.18 -22.76 -14.68
CA LEU A 47 -51.29 -22.63 -13.52
C LEU A 47 -51.96 -23.15 -12.24
N ARG A 48 -53.26 -22.89 -12.05
CA ARG A 48 -54.00 -23.49 -10.92
C ARG A 48 -54.06 -25.01 -11.01
N ALA A 49 -54.23 -25.57 -12.21
CA ALA A 49 -54.22 -27.01 -12.41
C ALA A 49 -52.83 -27.60 -12.11
N TYR A 50 -51.75 -26.98 -12.60
CA TYR A 50 -50.37 -27.38 -12.30
C TYR A 50 -50.05 -27.34 -10.80
N ALA A 51 -50.50 -26.29 -10.10
CA ALA A 51 -50.34 -26.19 -8.66
C ALA A 51 -51.15 -27.27 -7.91
N ALA A 52 -52.34 -27.62 -8.39
CA ALA A 52 -53.18 -28.64 -7.76
C ALA A 52 -52.62 -30.07 -7.89
N ILE A 53 -51.84 -30.34 -8.95
CA ILE A 53 -51.16 -31.63 -9.16
C ILE A 53 -49.69 -31.63 -8.68
N ASP A 54 -49.24 -30.57 -8.02
CA ASP A 54 -47.87 -30.38 -7.53
C ASP A 54 -46.79 -30.52 -8.62
N ASN A 55 -47.12 -30.14 -9.85
CA ASN A 55 -46.22 -30.21 -11.01
C ASN A 55 -45.82 -28.80 -11.47
N THR A 56 -45.24 -28.01 -10.56
CA THR A 56 -44.83 -26.63 -10.82
C THR A 56 -43.72 -26.54 -11.87
N SER A 57 -42.75 -27.46 -11.78
CA SER A 57 -41.60 -27.53 -12.69
C SER A 57 -41.98 -27.70 -14.16
N ALA A 58 -43.06 -28.45 -14.49
CA ALA A 58 -43.51 -28.60 -15.87
C ALA A 58 -44.01 -27.28 -16.47
N ALA A 59 -44.75 -26.49 -15.70
CA ALA A 59 -45.21 -25.18 -16.16
C ALA A 59 -44.03 -24.22 -16.39
N GLU A 60 -43.06 -24.20 -15.47
CA GLU A 60 -41.84 -23.40 -15.59
C GLU A 60 -40.99 -23.80 -16.80
N GLU A 61 -40.87 -25.10 -17.05
CA GLU A 61 -40.17 -25.67 -18.21
C GLU A 61 -40.85 -25.32 -19.54
N LEU A 62 -42.18 -25.42 -19.60
CA LEU A 62 -42.96 -25.05 -20.79
C LEU A 62 -42.83 -23.56 -21.08
N PHE A 63 -42.97 -22.70 -20.06
CA PHE A 63 -42.75 -21.27 -20.27
C PHE A 63 -41.31 -20.97 -20.74
N ARG A 64 -40.32 -21.66 -20.16
CA ARG A 64 -38.92 -21.51 -20.58
C ARG A 64 -38.73 -21.87 -22.05
N THR A 65 -39.23 -23.02 -22.46
CA THR A 65 -38.96 -23.57 -23.81
C THR A 65 -39.78 -22.87 -24.89
N THR A 66 -41.05 -22.53 -24.63
CA THR A 66 -41.95 -21.88 -25.60
C THR A 66 -41.61 -20.40 -25.79
N ILE A 67 -41.47 -19.64 -24.70
CA ILE A 67 -41.33 -18.17 -24.78
C ILE A 67 -39.87 -17.75 -24.56
N VAL A 68 -39.29 -18.08 -23.40
CA VAL A 68 -37.98 -17.52 -23.01
C VAL A 68 -36.87 -17.96 -23.96
N SER A 69 -36.76 -19.25 -24.30
CA SER A 69 -35.69 -19.78 -25.13
C SER A 69 -35.65 -19.14 -26.51
N THR A 70 -36.83 -18.93 -27.13
CA THR A 70 -36.91 -18.30 -28.46
C THR A 70 -36.49 -16.82 -28.44
N LEU A 71 -36.71 -16.12 -27.32
CA LEU A 71 -36.27 -14.73 -27.13
C LEU A 71 -34.76 -14.66 -26.87
N ILE A 72 -34.24 -15.49 -25.96
CA ILE A 72 -32.83 -15.47 -25.58
C ILE A 72 -31.93 -15.94 -26.73
N GLN A 73 -32.34 -16.95 -27.50
CA GLN A 73 -31.57 -17.42 -28.68
C GLN A 73 -31.39 -16.34 -29.75
N LYS A 74 -32.32 -15.37 -29.86
CA LYS A 74 -32.18 -14.23 -30.79
C LYS A 74 -31.12 -13.23 -30.33
N ILE A 75 -30.86 -13.17 -29.03
CA ILE A 75 -29.92 -12.23 -28.41
C ILE A 75 -28.54 -12.84 -28.28
N ILE A 76 -28.46 -14.07 -27.76
CA ILE A 76 -27.24 -14.86 -27.61
C ILE A 76 -27.40 -16.14 -28.43
N PRO A 77 -27.01 -16.11 -29.73
CA PRO A 77 -27.11 -17.28 -30.59
C PRO A 77 -26.16 -18.37 -30.12
N VAL A 78 -26.67 -19.61 -30.04
CA VAL A 78 -25.84 -20.79 -29.82
C VAL A 78 -25.29 -21.25 -31.18
N SER A 79 -24.23 -20.60 -31.66
CA SER A 79 -23.60 -20.96 -32.94
C SER A 79 -22.61 -22.13 -32.78
N PRO A 80 -22.70 -23.20 -33.60
CA PRO A 80 -21.67 -24.24 -33.70
C PRO A 80 -20.46 -23.84 -34.57
N THR A 81 -20.50 -22.68 -35.23
CA THR A 81 -19.51 -22.27 -36.24
C THR A 81 -18.73 -21.04 -35.81
N PRO A 82 -17.40 -21.03 -35.98
CA PRO A 82 -16.58 -19.85 -35.71
C PRO A 82 -16.97 -18.78 -36.71
N VAL A 83 -17.55 -17.68 -36.23
CA VAL A 83 -17.81 -16.51 -37.07
C VAL A 83 -16.45 -15.92 -37.45
N VAL A 84 -16.00 -16.30 -38.65
CA VAL A 84 -14.95 -15.60 -39.39
C VAL A 84 -15.50 -14.21 -39.69
N THR A 85 -14.78 -13.15 -39.26
CA THR A 85 -14.95 -11.71 -39.55
C THR A 85 -15.52 -10.76 -38.48
N GLY A 86 -15.73 -11.19 -37.25
CA GLY A 86 -15.92 -10.25 -36.14
C GLY A 86 -15.47 -10.89 -34.83
N VAL A 87 -14.67 -10.19 -34.02
CA VAL A 87 -14.38 -10.64 -32.65
C VAL A 87 -15.72 -10.72 -31.93
N SER A 88 -16.30 -11.92 -31.82
CA SER A 88 -17.50 -12.12 -31.01
C SER A 88 -17.12 -11.72 -29.60
N SER A 89 -17.61 -10.56 -29.17
CA SER A 89 -17.31 -10.03 -27.86
C SER A 89 -18.11 -10.80 -26.83
N ASP A 90 -17.41 -11.40 -25.87
CA ASP A 90 -18.00 -12.05 -24.70
C ASP A 90 -18.57 -11.02 -23.69
N LEU A 91 -18.68 -9.74 -24.06
CA LEU A 91 -19.33 -8.72 -23.25
C LEU A 91 -20.84 -8.95 -23.18
N LEU A 92 -21.39 -8.82 -21.97
CA LEU A 92 -22.80 -9.12 -21.67
C LEU A 92 -23.68 -7.88 -21.48
N GLU A 93 -23.10 -6.68 -21.40
CA GLU A 93 -23.86 -5.45 -21.07
C GLU A 93 -25.02 -5.19 -22.04
N GLU A 94 -24.74 -5.18 -23.35
CA GLU A 94 -25.77 -4.98 -24.38
C GLU A 94 -26.75 -6.15 -24.46
N ASP A 95 -26.27 -7.38 -24.24
CA ASP A 95 -27.13 -8.57 -24.22
C ASP A 95 -28.14 -8.46 -23.08
N TYR A 96 -27.68 -8.11 -21.86
CA TYR A 96 -28.57 -7.89 -20.72
C TYR A 96 -29.56 -6.75 -20.97
N GLN A 97 -29.16 -5.66 -21.62
CA GLN A 97 -30.10 -4.60 -21.99
C GLN A 97 -31.21 -5.12 -22.92
N LYS A 98 -30.87 -5.91 -23.93
CA LYS A 98 -31.85 -6.55 -24.83
C LYS A 98 -32.73 -7.56 -24.09
N ILE A 99 -32.15 -8.36 -23.20
CA ILE A 99 -32.89 -9.35 -22.40
C ILE A 99 -33.89 -8.64 -21.49
N LYS A 100 -33.49 -7.56 -20.81
CA LYS A 100 -34.38 -6.74 -19.96
C LYS A 100 -35.58 -6.23 -20.76
N GLN A 101 -35.37 -5.74 -21.98
CA GLN A 101 -36.45 -5.29 -22.87
C GLN A 101 -37.39 -6.43 -23.26
N CYS A 102 -36.86 -7.62 -23.58
CA CYS A 102 -37.67 -8.81 -23.88
C CYS A 102 -38.48 -9.27 -22.66
N VAL A 103 -37.90 -9.25 -21.46
CA VAL A 103 -38.63 -9.62 -20.23
C VAL A 103 -39.81 -8.68 -20.00
N GLU A 104 -39.60 -7.36 -20.12
CA GLU A 104 -40.65 -6.37 -19.93
C GLU A 104 -41.78 -6.50 -20.98
N LYS A 105 -41.42 -6.79 -22.24
CA LYS A 105 -42.39 -6.86 -23.34
C LYS A 105 -43.12 -8.20 -23.42
N ASP A 106 -42.41 -9.30 -23.18
CA ASP A 106 -42.82 -10.63 -23.59
C ASP A 106 -42.92 -11.63 -22.43
N CYS A 107 -42.42 -11.31 -21.23
CA CYS A 107 -42.55 -12.19 -20.05
C CYS A 107 -43.44 -11.59 -18.95
N LYS A 108 -43.54 -10.27 -18.89
CA LYS A 108 -44.23 -9.53 -17.81
C LYS A 108 -45.67 -9.99 -17.57
N PHE A 109 -46.44 -10.28 -18.62
CA PHE A 109 -47.84 -10.72 -18.49
C PHE A 109 -47.97 -11.98 -17.62
N LEU A 110 -47.05 -12.95 -17.77
CA LEU A 110 -47.08 -14.18 -16.98
C LEU A 110 -46.65 -13.92 -15.53
N LEU A 111 -45.62 -13.09 -15.34
CA LEU A 111 -45.13 -12.71 -14.02
C LEU A 111 -46.22 -11.97 -13.22
N GLU A 112 -47.00 -11.12 -13.87
CA GLU A 112 -48.14 -10.44 -13.25
C GLU A 112 -49.21 -11.46 -12.84
N ILE A 113 -49.58 -12.40 -13.71
CA ILE A 113 -50.57 -13.45 -13.40
C ILE A 113 -50.12 -14.32 -12.22
N SER A 114 -48.85 -14.76 -12.20
CA SER A 114 -48.32 -15.60 -11.10
C SER A 114 -48.15 -14.84 -9.78
N SER A 115 -48.03 -13.51 -9.83
CA SER A 115 -47.92 -12.64 -8.66
C SER A 115 -49.27 -12.15 -8.10
N LEU A 116 -50.41 -12.49 -8.73
CA LEU A 116 -51.73 -12.06 -8.27
C LEU A 116 -51.99 -12.48 -6.82
N ALA A 117 -52.38 -11.51 -5.98
CA ALA A 117 -52.69 -11.75 -4.57
C ALA A 117 -53.83 -12.76 -4.42
N ASN A 118 -53.70 -13.67 -3.44
CA ASN A 118 -54.68 -14.72 -3.16
C ASN A 118 -54.92 -15.72 -4.31
N SER A 119 -54.04 -15.77 -5.32
CA SER A 119 -54.17 -16.70 -6.44
C SER A 119 -53.73 -18.13 -6.11
N GLY A 120 -52.87 -18.29 -5.09
CA GLY A 120 -52.18 -19.55 -4.81
C GLY A 120 -51.03 -19.85 -5.77
N LEU A 121 -50.71 -18.95 -6.71
CA LEU A 121 -49.69 -19.15 -7.75
C LEU A 121 -48.28 -18.71 -7.30
N HIS A 122 -48.10 -18.33 -6.04
CA HIS A 122 -46.78 -17.99 -5.49
C HIS A 122 -45.87 -19.21 -5.28
N VAL A 123 -46.34 -20.41 -5.64
CA VAL A 123 -45.57 -21.67 -5.63
C VAL A 123 -44.67 -21.83 -6.85
N PHE A 124 -44.86 -21.00 -7.88
CA PHE A 124 -44.04 -20.99 -9.09
C PHE A 124 -42.92 -19.94 -8.99
N ASP A 125 -41.74 -20.29 -9.50
CA ASP A 125 -40.55 -19.45 -9.53
C ASP A 125 -40.04 -19.27 -10.98
N PHE A 126 -40.91 -18.76 -11.87
CA PHE A 126 -40.61 -18.49 -13.29
C PHE A 126 -39.38 -17.59 -13.51
N LEU A 127 -39.09 -16.66 -12.59
CA LEU A 127 -37.90 -15.81 -12.64
C LEU A 127 -36.61 -16.67 -12.60
N ALA A 128 -36.55 -17.64 -11.70
CA ALA A 128 -35.42 -18.53 -11.52
C ALA A 128 -35.40 -19.62 -12.59
N ASN A 129 -36.44 -20.45 -12.60
CA ASN A 129 -36.45 -21.72 -13.32
C ASN A 129 -36.76 -21.59 -14.81
N SER A 130 -37.27 -20.43 -15.25
CA SER A 130 -37.45 -20.12 -16.68
C SER A 130 -36.46 -19.07 -17.16
N ILE A 131 -36.52 -17.84 -16.63
CA ILE A 131 -35.75 -16.71 -17.18
C ILE A 131 -34.26 -16.84 -16.88
N LEU A 132 -33.87 -16.87 -15.59
CA LEU A 132 -32.47 -16.94 -15.20
C LEU A 132 -31.80 -18.22 -15.69
N LYS A 133 -32.52 -19.36 -15.63
CA LYS A 133 -32.05 -20.65 -16.15
C LYS A 133 -31.71 -20.60 -17.62
N GLU A 134 -32.58 -20.03 -18.46
CA GLU A 134 -32.32 -19.94 -19.91
C GLU A 134 -31.17 -18.97 -20.23
N VAL A 135 -31.12 -17.83 -19.53
CA VAL A 135 -30.03 -16.86 -19.68
C VAL A 135 -28.68 -17.48 -19.31
N LEU A 136 -28.60 -18.21 -18.19
CA LEU A 136 -27.39 -18.92 -17.80
C LEU A 136 -26.94 -19.92 -18.87
N LEU A 137 -27.87 -20.75 -19.35
CA LEU A 137 -27.58 -21.75 -20.39
C LEU A 137 -27.10 -21.10 -21.70
N ALA A 138 -27.71 -19.99 -22.10
CA ALA A 138 -27.34 -19.27 -23.31
C ALA A 138 -25.93 -18.64 -23.20
N ILE A 139 -25.60 -18.02 -22.07
CA ILE A 139 -24.25 -17.48 -21.85
C ILE A 139 -23.22 -18.61 -21.83
N GLN A 140 -23.48 -19.70 -21.11
CA GLN A 140 -22.57 -20.85 -21.03
C GLN A 140 -22.26 -21.47 -22.41
N LYS A 141 -23.25 -21.51 -23.31
CA LYS A 141 -23.10 -22.10 -24.64
C LYS A 141 -22.61 -21.12 -25.71
N GLY A 142 -23.12 -19.90 -25.69
CA GLY A 142 -22.85 -18.88 -26.73
C GLY A 142 -21.67 -17.98 -26.42
N LYS A 143 -21.39 -17.70 -25.14
CA LYS A 143 -20.33 -16.79 -24.68
C LYS A 143 -19.57 -17.34 -23.45
N PRO A 144 -18.96 -18.55 -23.54
CA PRO A 144 -18.31 -19.17 -22.40
C PRO A 144 -17.14 -18.33 -21.83
N GLY A 145 -16.49 -17.51 -22.66
CA GLY A 145 -15.41 -16.62 -22.20
C GLY A 145 -15.89 -15.47 -21.31
N ALA A 146 -17.19 -15.19 -21.25
CA ALA A 146 -17.76 -14.11 -20.44
C ALA A 146 -17.50 -14.29 -18.94
N PHE A 147 -17.41 -15.54 -18.47
CA PHE A 147 -17.11 -15.91 -17.09
C PHE A 147 -15.61 -16.07 -16.81
N SER A 148 -14.74 -15.87 -17.80
CA SER A 148 -13.31 -16.14 -17.65
C SER A 148 -12.60 -15.03 -16.86
N PRO A 149 -12.03 -15.32 -15.67
CA PRO A 149 -11.26 -14.32 -14.94
C PRO A 149 -9.93 -13.96 -15.62
N GLY A 150 -9.48 -14.74 -16.61
CA GLY A 150 -8.24 -14.49 -17.36
C GLY A 150 -8.22 -13.19 -18.16
N ARG A 151 -9.37 -12.51 -18.29
CA ARG A 151 -9.49 -11.15 -18.83
C ARG A 151 -10.14 -10.26 -17.76
N PRO A 152 -9.39 -9.81 -16.73
CA PRO A 152 -9.96 -9.24 -15.51
C PRO A 152 -10.91 -8.06 -15.74
N THR A 153 -10.56 -7.14 -16.64
CA THR A 153 -11.40 -5.96 -16.95
C THR A 153 -12.74 -6.35 -17.55
N GLU A 154 -12.76 -7.28 -18.51
CA GLU A 154 -14.00 -7.77 -19.12
C GLU A 154 -14.81 -8.62 -18.14
N PHE A 155 -14.14 -9.47 -17.35
CA PHE A 155 -14.75 -10.25 -16.28
C PHE A 155 -15.51 -9.36 -15.29
N LEU A 156 -14.89 -8.28 -14.81
CA LEU A 156 -15.53 -7.35 -13.86
C LEU A 156 -16.73 -6.65 -14.50
N LYS A 157 -16.57 -6.16 -15.74
CA LYS A 157 -17.65 -5.50 -16.47
C LYS A 157 -18.87 -6.43 -16.63
N ASN A 158 -18.62 -7.68 -17.00
CA ASN A 158 -19.64 -8.70 -17.12
C ASN A 158 -20.28 -9.04 -15.77
N TYR A 159 -19.46 -9.26 -14.73
CA TYR A 159 -19.94 -9.54 -13.38
C TYR A 159 -20.87 -8.44 -12.85
N LYS A 160 -20.46 -7.17 -12.97
CA LYS A 160 -21.28 -6.01 -12.58
C LYS A 160 -22.58 -5.94 -13.39
N SER A 161 -22.51 -6.17 -14.70
CA SER A 161 -23.70 -6.21 -15.56
C SER A 161 -24.66 -7.34 -15.17
N SER A 162 -24.12 -8.50 -14.76
CA SER A 162 -24.89 -9.63 -14.27
C SER A 162 -25.56 -9.35 -12.93
N LEU A 163 -24.89 -8.68 -11.99
CA LEU A 163 -25.51 -8.23 -10.74
C LEU A 163 -26.66 -7.25 -11.02
N ALA A 164 -26.43 -6.25 -11.89
CA ALA A 164 -27.48 -5.31 -12.30
C ALA A 164 -28.64 -5.99 -13.07
N PHE A 165 -28.41 -7.16 -13.66
CA PHE A 165 -29.47 -7.98 -14.24
C PHE A 165 -30.26 -8.75 -13.18
N LEU A 166 -29.59 -9.32 -12.18
CA LEU A 166 -30.27 -9.96 -11.03
C LEU A 166 -31.12 -8.95 -10.27
N ASP A 167 -30.62 -7.74 -10.00
CA ASP A 167 -31.38 -6.66 -9.36
C ASP A 167 -32.65 -6.30 -10.16
N PHE A 168 -32.56 -6.33 -11.49
CA PHE A 168 -33.72 -6.12 -12.37
C PHE A 168 -34.77 -7.24 -12.22
N LEU A 169 -34.34 -8.50 -12.17
CA LEU A 169 -35.26 -9.63 -11.96
C LEU A 169 -35.92 -9.57 -10.58
N GLU A 170 -35.16 -9.21 -9.55
CA GLU A 170 -35.67 -9.01 -8.18
C GLU A 170 -36.73 -7.91 -8.10
N GLY A 171 -36.71 -6.94 -9.03
CA GLY A 171 -37.75 -5.92 -9.17
C GLY A 171 -39.15 -6.47 -9.45
N TYR A 172 -39.26 -7.69 -9.99
CA TYR A 172 -40.55 -8.38 -10.19
C TYR A 172 -40.97 -9.23 -8.99
N CYS A 173 -40.14 -9.36 -7.96
CA CYS A 173 -40.53 -10.07 -6.75
C CYS A 173 -41.52 -9.20 -5.93
N PRO A 174 -42.71 -9.72 -5.57
CA PRO A 174 -43.76 -8.91 -4.92
C PRO A 174 -43.45 -8.56 -3.45
N SER A 175 -42.45 -9.20 -2.85
CA SER A 175 -42.09 -9.00 -1.44
C SER A 175 -40.63 -9.35 -1.16
N LYS A 176 -40.11 -8.89 -0.01
CA LYS A 176 -38.78 -9.27 0.48
C LYS A 176 -38.62 -10.78 0.64
N SER A 177 -39.66 -11.48 1.09
CA SER A 177 -39.65 -12.94 1.22
C SER A 177 -39.53 -13.65 -0.13
N ALA A 178 -40.15 -13.10 -1.18
CA ALA A 178 -40.02 -13.62 -2.54
C ALA A 178 -38.59 -13.41 -3.08
N VAL A 179 -37.95 -12.26 -2.78
CA VAL A 179 -36.53 -12.04 -3.11
C VAL A 179 -35.64 -13.06 -2.40
N THR A 180 -35.87 -13.32 -1.10
CA THR A 180 -35.10 -14.34 -0.36
C THR A 180 -35.26 -15.73 -0.98
N ARG A 181 -36.47 -16.08 -1.41
CA ARG A 181 -36.73 -17.35 -2.11
C ARG A 181 -35.99 -17.43 -3.44
N PHE A 182 -36.12 -16.41 -4.29
CA PHE A 182 -35.41 -16.33 -5.58
C PHE A 182 -33.89 -16.49 -5.42
N ARG A 183 -33.30 -15.83 -4.42
CA ARG A 183 -31.85 -15.96 -4.11
C ARG A 183 -31.46 -17.33 -3.56
N SER A 184 -32.40 -18.08 -2.97
CA SER A 184 -32.17 -19.42 -2.44
C SER A 184 -32.31 -20.52 -3.49
N GLU A 185 -32.85 -20.21 -4.67
CA GLU A 185 -33.00 -21.17 -5.77
C GLU A 185 -31.64 -21.71 -6.23
N ALA A 186 -31.63 -22.99 -6.58
CA ALA A 186 -30.41 -23.69 -7.01
C ALA A 186 -29.78 -23.00 -8.24
N ILE A 187 -30.61 -22.53 -9.17
CA ILE A 187 -30.14 -21.87 -10.39
C ILE A 187 -29.52 -20.50 -10.12
N TYR A 188 -30.01 -19.76 -9.12
CA TYR A 188 -29.40 -18.50 -8.69
C TYR A 188 -28.01 -18.77 -8.12
N THR A 189 -27.89 -19.79 -7.28
CA THR A 189 -26.60 -20.22 -6.71
C THR A 189 -25.64 -20.68 -7.81
N ASP A 190 -26.12 -21.44 -8.79
CA ASP A 190 -25.33 -21.91 -9.93
C ASP A 190 -24.85 -20.77 -10.83
N PHE A 191 -25.70 -19.77 -11.05
CA PHE A 191 -25.36 -18.56 -11.77
C PHE A 191 -24.26 -17.78 -11.06
N MET A 192 -24.40 -17.55 -9.75
CA MET A 192 -23.40 -16.86 -8.94
C MET A 192 -22.08 -17.63 -8.88
N ARG A 193 -22.12 -18.97 -8.86
CA ARG A 193 -20.94 -19.84 -8.84
C ARG A 193 -20.10 -19.77 -10.12
N GLN A 194 -20.67 -19.33 -11.25
CA GLN A 194 -19.88 -19.10 -12.47
C GLN A 194 -18.84 -17.98 -12.29
N TRP A 195 -19.16 -17.00 -11.43
CA TRP A 195 -18.30 -15.85 -11.19
C TRP A 195 -17.24 -16.17 -10.14
N ASN A 196 -16.08 -16.65 -10.60
CA ASN A 196 -14.95 -16.94 -9.72
C ASN A 196 -14.22 -15.65 -9.28
N VAL A 197 -14.90 -14.85 -8.46
CA VAL A 197 -14.38 -13.58 -7.91
C VAL A 197 -13.09 -13.78 -7.11
N GLY A 198 -12.92 -14.97 -6.50
CA GLY A 198 -11.69 -15.33 -5.80
C GLY A 198 -10.48 -15.36 -6.72
N VAL A 199 -10.58 -16.03 -7.89
CA VAL A 199 -9.50 -16.06 -8.89
C VAL A 199 -9.29 -14.68 -9.51
N TYR A 200 -10.36 -13.94 -9.79
CA TYR A 200 -10.26 -12.54 -10.23
C TYR A 200 -9.44 -11.69 -9.26
N PHE A 201 -9.74 -11.77 -7.96
CA PHE A 201 -8.98 -11.04 -6.94
C PHE A 201 -7.51 -11.48 -6.92
N SER A 202 -7.20 -12.77 -7.02
CA SER A 202 -5.82 -13.26 -7.05
C SER A 202 -5.03 -12.69 -8.24
N LEU A 203 -5.64 -12.57 -9.41
CA LEU A 203 -5.02 -11.96 -10.59
C LEU A 203 -4.76 -10.45 -10.37
N ARG A 204 -5.76 -9.71 -9.87
CA ARG A 204 -5.61 -8.29 -9.52
C ARG A 204 -4.57 -8.06 -8.43
N PHE A 205 -4.52 -8.94 -7.43
CA PHE A 205 -3.50 -8.91 -6.38
C PHE A 205 -2.10 -9.04 -6.99
N GLN A 206 -1.88 -10.03 -7.86
CA GLN A 206 -0.58 -10.25 -8.49
C GLN A 206 -0.18 -9.09 -9.39
N GLU A 207 -1.12 -8.52 -10.15
CA GLU A 207 -0.91 -7.34 -10.98
C GLU A 207 -0.48 -6.12 -10.14
N ILE A 208 -1.26 -5.80 -9.10
CA ILE A 208 -1.06 -4.59 -8.29
C ILE A 208 0.17 -4.73 -7.37
N ALA A 209 0.26 -5.82 -6.61
CA ALA A 209 1.38 -6.05 -5.70
C ALA A 209 2.68 -6.33 -6.46
N GLY A 210 2.63 -7.16 -7.51
CA GLY A 210 3.80 -7.44 -8.35
C GLY A 210 4.32 -6.20 -9.07
N GLY A 211 3.42 -5.30 -9.48
CA GLY A 211 3.80 -3.98 -10.03
C GLY A 211 4.56 -3.12 -9.03
N LEU A 212 4.15 -3.10 -7.76
CA LEU A 212 4.88 -2.40 -6.70
C LEU A 212 6.22 -3.09 -6.40
N ASP A 213 6.23 -4.41 -6.24
CA ASP A 213 7.44 -5.18 -5.94
C ASP A 213 8.52 -4.97 -7.02
N SER A 214 8.12 -4.92 -8.29
CA SER A 214 9.01 -4.59 -9.40
C SER A 214 9.61 -3.18 -9.30
N ALA A 215 8.82 -2.19 -8.87
CA ALA A 215 9.31 -0.82 -8.68
C ALA A 215 10.28 -0.70 -7.50
N LEU A 216 10.07 -1.48 -6.42
CA LEU A 216 10.91 -1.49 -5.22
C LEU A 216 12.20 -2.30 -5.39
N SER A 217 12.27 -3.17 -6.39
CA SER A 217 13.45 -4.01 -6.66
C SER A 217 14.67 -3.24 -7.20
N GLY A 218 14.47 -2.00 -7.67
CA GLY A 218 15.53 -1.15 -8.22
C GLY A 218 16.06 -0.08 -7.25
N ASN A 219 17.05 0.69 -7.71
CA ASN A 219 17.46 1.91 -7.02
C ASN A 219 16.33 2.95 -6.99
N ILE A 220 16.37 3.87 -6.03
CA ILE A 220 15.50 5.04 -6.04
C ILE A 220 15.70 5.83 -7.34
N VAL A 221 14.59 6.22 -7.96
CA VAL A 221 14.60 7.00 -9.20
C VAL A 221 13.79 8.27 -8.97
N PRO A 222 14.45 9.44 -8.94
CA PRO A 222 13.75 10.72 -8.94
C PRO A 222 12.87 10.87 -10.19
N VAL A 223 11.70 11.47 -10.02
CA VAL A 223 10.81 11.85 -11.12
C VAL A 223 11.36 13.13 -11.75
N GLU A 224 11.45 13.15 -13.08
CA GLU A 224 11.80 14.37 -13.81
C GLU A 224 10.63 15.37 -13.70
N ILE A 225 10.84 16.47 -13.00
CA ILE A 225 9.84 17.55 -12.92
C ILE A 225 9.97 18.38 -14.19
N HIS A 226 9.10 18.13 -15.17
CA HIS A 226 8.91 19.08 -16.27
C HIS A 226 8.11 20.26 -15.73
N GLY A 227 8.77 21.41 -15.60
CA GLY A 227 8.20 22.62 -15.00
C GLY A 227 6.90 23.03 -15.67
N ASN A 228 5.78 22.90 -14.94
CA ASN A 228 4.57 23.75 -15.03
C ASN A 228 3.42 23.32 -14.09
N GLU A 229 3.62 22.44 -13.11
CA GLU A 229 2.58 22.13 -12.11
C GLU A 229 2.86 22.83 -10.77
N GLU A 230 2.53 24.12 -10.73
CA GLU A 230 2.40 24.86 -9.48
C GLU A 230 1.16 24.35 -8.71
N ASN A 231 1.36 23.81 -7.51
CA ASN A 231 0.38 23.47 -6.45
C ASN A 231 -0.07 22.02 -6.19
N THR A 232 0.64 20.99 -6.64
CA THR A 232 0.41 19.63 -6.12
C THR A 232 1.57 19.21 -5.23
N GLN A 233 1.28 18.69 -4.02
CA GLN A 233 2.25 17.94 -3.21
C GLN A 233 2.66 16.71 -4.02
N THR A 234 3.68 16.87 -4.85
CA THR A 234 4.11 15.86 -5.81
C THR A 234 5.09 14.91 -5.15
N LEU A 235 4.87 13.62 -5.40
CA LEU A 235 5.80 12.55 -5.04
C LEU A 235 7.01 12.63 -5.96
N MET A 236 8.19 12.62 -5.37
CA MET A 236 9.48 12.82 -6.04
C MET A 236 10.12 11.51 -6.48
N LEU A 237 9.70 10.36 -5.93
CA LEU A 237 10.24 9.05 -6.29
C LEU A 237 9.21 8.22 -7.05
N LYS A 238 9.67 7.55 -8.11
CA LYS A 238 8.83 6.60 -8.88
C LYS A 238 8.24 5.50 -8.00
N GLN A 239 8.98 5.06 -6.98
CA GLN A 239 8.54 4.04 -6.03
C GLN A 239 7.33 4.51 -5.20
N SER A 240 7.39 5.74 -4.68
CA SER A 240 6.30 6.34 -3.91
C SER A 240 5.07 6.59 -4.80
N GLY A 241 5.30 7.08 -6.02
CA GLY A 241 4.26 7.24 -7.04
C GLY A 241 3.55 5.91 -7.34
N LYS A 242 4.32 4.83 -7.52
CA LYS A 242 3.76 3.51 -7.77
C LYS A 242 2.95 2.98 -6.60
N LEU A 243 3.38 3.21 -5.35
CA LEU A 243 2.58 2.88 -4.17
C LEU A 243 1.22 3.60 -4.21
N MET A 244 1.23 4.91 -4.43
CA MET A 244 -0.01 5.70 -4.46
C MET A 244 -0.94 5.27 -5.60
N GLU A 245 -0.40 5.00 -6.79
CA GLU A 245 -1.14 4.42 -7.91
C GLU A 245 -1.78 3.08 -7.53
N SER A 246 -1.00 2.14 -6.98
CA SER A 246 -1.48 0.83 -6.55
C SER A 246 -2.56 0.92 -5.46
N LEU A 247 -2.44 1.86 -4.52
CA LEU A 247 -3.45 2.11 -3.50
C LEU A 247 -4.76 2.62 -4.12
N ARG A 248 -4.70 3.57 -5.05
CA ARG A 248 -5.88 4.10 -5.76
C ARG A 248 -6.53 3.02 -6.63
N LEU A 249 -5.74 2.18 -7.31
CA LEU A 249 -6.24 1.05 -8.09
C LEU A 249 -7.02 0.03 -7.25
N CYS A 250 -6.65 -0.20 -5.98
CA CYS A 250 -7.40 -1.13 -5.12
C CYS A 250 -8.86 -0.72 -4.89
N TRP A 251 -9.16 0.58 -5.04
CA TRP A 251 -10.48 1.16 -4.75
C TRP A 251 -11.12 1.81 -5.98
N SER A 252 -10.55 1.64 -7.17
CA SER A 252 -11.16 2.14 -8.39
C SER A 252 -12.37 1.31 -8.80
N ASP A 253 -13.34 1.94 -9.47
CA ASP A 253 -14.54 1.23 -9.95
C ASP A 253 -14.16 0.13 -10.96
N ASP A 254 -13.09 0.31 -11.72
CA ASP A 254 -12.61 -0.66 -12.72
C ASP A 254 -11.91 -1.91 -12.14
N ILE A 255 -11.72 -1.95 -10.82
CA ILE A 255 -11.02 -3.05 -10.14
C ILE A 255 -11.83 -3.60 -8.96
N LEU A 256 -12.43 -2.73 -8.17
CA LEU A 256 -13.08 -3.08 -6.91
C LEU A 256 -14.29 -4.00 -7.13
N VAL A 257 -14.31 -5.09 -6.38
CA VAL A 257 -15.50 -5.92 -6.18
C VAL A 257 -15.96 -5.74 -4.75
N PHE A 258 -17.12 -5.11 -4.56
CA PHE A 258 -17.60 -4.71 -3.23
C PHE A 258 -17.74 -5.88 -2.25
N SER A 259 -18.16 -7.06 -2.72
CA SER A 259 -18.26 -8.28 -1.89
C SER A 259 -16.91 -8.81 -1.40
N HIS A 260 -15.80 -8.24 -1.87
CA HIS A 260 -14.41 -8.58 -1.51
C HIS A 260 -13.64 -7.34 -0.99
N CYS A 261 -14.34 -6.29 -0.56
CA CYS A 261 -13.72 -5.05 -0.07
C CYS A 261 -12.75 -5.30 1.10
N ASP A 262 -13.00 -6.28 1.95
CA ASP A 262 -12.11 -6.74 3.02
C ASP A 262 -10.74 -7.19 2.48
N LYS A 263 -10.73 -7.88 1.34
CA LYS A 263 -9.50 -8.34 0.68
C LYS A 263 -8.75 -7.19 0.01
N PHE A 264 -9.44 -6.22 -0.57
CA PHE A 264 -8.83 -5.01 -1.16
C PHE A 264 -8.27 -4.06 -0.08
N LEU A 265 -8.94 -3.95 1.08
CA LEU A 265 -8.39 -3.29 2.24
C LEU A 265 -7.11 -3.97 2.72
N ARG A 266 -7.15 -5.30 2.87
CA ARG A 266 -5.96 -6.08 3.25
C ARG A 266 -4.81 -5.85 2.26
N LEU A 267 -5.08 -5.87 0.96
CA LEU A 267 -4.07 -5.58 -0.06
C LEU A 267 -3.50 -4.17 0.11
N SER A 268 -4.35 -3.16 0.32
CA SER A 268 -3.92 -1.77 0.55
C SER A 268 -2.94 -1.66 1.73
N LEU A 269 -3.28 -2.28 2.86
CA LEU A 269 -2.42 -2.32 4.06
C LEU A 269 -1.11 -3.08 3.80
N GLN A 270 -1.17 -4.17 3.04
CA GLN A 270 0.02 -4.93 2.66
C GLN A 270 0.95 -4.13 1.72
N LEU A 271 0.42 -3.32 0.80
CA LEU A 271 1.22 -2.44 -0.06
C LEU A 271 1.97 -1.39 0.78
N ILE A 272 1.29 -0.74 1.73
CA ILE A 272 1.91 0.22 2.65
C ILE A 272 2.99 -0.45 3.50
N SER A 273 2.70 -1.64 4.04
CA SER A 273 3.64 -2.42 4.85
C SER A 273 4.88 -2.84 4.06
N ARG A 274 4.73 -3.25 2.79
CA ARG A 274 5.86 -3.57 1.90
C ARG A 274 6.76 -2.36 1.68
N TYR A 275 6.18 -1.20 1.34
CA TYR A 275 6.93 0.03 1.15
C TYR A 275 7.65 0.48 2.44
N SER A 276 6.97 0.42 3.58
CA SER A 276 7.53 0.75 4.89
C SER A 276 8.72 -0.16 5.26
N THR A 277 8.56 -1.45 5.00
CA THR A 277 9.62 -2.45 5.20
C THR A 277 10.81 -2.20 4.28
N TRP A 278 10.56 -1.90 3.00
CA TRP A 278 11.61 -1.57 2.04
C TRP A 278 12.44 -0.35 2.45
N ILE A 279 11.78 0.73 2.93
CA ILE A 279 12.47 1.89 3.50
C ILE A 279 13.30 1.46 4.73
N SER A 280 12.67 0.78 5.69
CA SER A 280 13.31 0.38 6.94
C SER A 280 14.55 -0.49 6.71
N SER A 281 14.44 -1.48 5.82
CA SER A 281 15.53 -2.37 5.42
C SER A 281 16.66 -1.60 4.75
N GLY A 282 16.34 -0.67 3.84
CA GLY A 282 17.35 0.19 3.21
C GLY A 282 18.10 1.04 4.23
N LEU A 283 17.38 1.72 5.12
CA LEU A 283 17.99 2.53 6.19
C LEU A 283 18.88 1.68 7.11
N ALA A 284 18.43 0.47 7.47
CA ALA A 284 19.21 -0.46 8.28
C ALA A 284 20.50 -0.90 7.58
N ALA A 285 20.43 -1.25 6.28
CA ALA A 285 21.60 -1.61 5.48
C ALA A 285 22.60 -0.46 5.38
N ARG A 286 22.12 0.79 5.20
CA ARG A 286 23.01 1.97 5.17
C ARG A 286 23.70 2.22 6.52
N LYS A 287 23.01 2.02 7.66
CA LYS A 287 23.64 2.10 9.00
C LYS A 287 24.66 0.97 9.22
N ALA A 288 24.41 -0.22 8.68
CA ALA A 288 25.25 -1.40 8.87
C ALA A 288 26.54 -1.42 8.02
N ARG A 289 26.76 -0.43 7.14
CA ARG A 289 27.94 -0.31 6.27
C ARG A 289 29.28 -0.30 7.01
N GLY A 290 29.25 -0.19 8.35
CA GLY A 290 30.40 -0.35 9.25
C GLY A 290 30.62 -1.75 9.86
N GLY A 291 29.86 -2.81 9.54
CA GLY A 291 30.00 -4.08 10.28
C GLY A 291 29.42 -5.42 9.78
N SER A 292 28.70 -5.54 8.66
CA SER A 292 28.28 -6.88 8.16
C SER A 292 27.90 -6.90 6.68
N ALA A 293 28.43 -7.87 5.94
CA ALA A 293 28.34 -7.99 4.47
C ALA A 293 27.12 -8.80 3.96
N ASN A 294 26.06 -8.96 4.77
CA ASN A 294 24.86 -9.73 4.38
C ASN A 294 23.59 -8.86 4.38
N SER A 295 23.59 -7.73 3.67
CA SER A 295 22.36 -6.99 3.38
C SER A 295 21.53 -7.75 2.34
N ALA A 296 20.23 -7.87 2.58
CA ALA A 296 19.31 -8.44 1.61
C ALA A 296 19.29 -7.57 0.32
N PRO A 297 19.13 -8.19 -0.88
CA PRO A 297 19.27 -7.50 -2.16
C PRO A 297 18.27 -6.33 -2.36
N ASP A 298 17.13 -6.37 -1.67
CA ASP A 298 16.10 -5.33 -1.63
C ASP A 298 16.48 -4.10 -0.78
N ALA A 299 17.62 -4.12 -0.09
CA ALA A 299 18.11 -3.03 0.76
C ALA A 299 19.33 -2.27 0.19
N GLU A 300 19.91 -2.73 -0.93
CA GLU A 300 21.14 -2.14 -1.51
C GLU A 300 20.94 -0.72 -2.06
N TRP A 301 19.70 -0.36 -2.42
CA TRP A 301 19.37 0.96 -2.95
C TRP A 301 19.85 2.10 -2.04
N ALA A 302 19.63 1.94 -0.73
CA ALA A 302 19.94 2.96 0.25
C ALA A 302 21.45 3.07 0.45
N VAL A 303 22.21 1.99 0.27
CA VAL A 303 23.66 1.98 0.40
C VAL A 303 24.30 2.73 -0.78
N SER A 304 23.76 2.56 -1.98
CA SER A 304 24.27 3.17 -3.21
C SER A 304 23.80 4.61 -3.42
N ALA A 305 22.65 4.98 -2.86
CA ALA A 305 22.07 6.31 -3.02
C ALA A 305 22.95 7.44 -2.45
N PRO A 306 23.06 8.59 -3.14
CA PRO A 306 23.45 9.86 -2.54
C PRO A 306 22.64 10.17 -1.27
N VAL A 307 23.26 10.79 -0.27
CA VAL A 307 22.56 11.12 0.99
C VAL A 307 21.48 12.17 0.76
N GLU A 308 21.69 13.02 -0.22
CA GLU A 308 20.77 14.07 -0.64
C GLU A 308 19.47 13.49 -1.21
N ASP A 309 19.49 12.27 -1.78
CA ASP A 309 18.28 11.62 -2.28
C ASP A 309 17.38 11.09 -1.14
N LEU A 310 17.91 10.93 0.09
CA LEU A 310 17.09 10.61 1.27
C LEU A 310 16.15 11.76 1.65
N ILE A 311 16.43 12.98 1.19
CA ILE A 311 15.50 14.10 1.33
C ILE A 311 14.19 13.79 0.58
N PHE A 312 14.27 13.26 -0.64
CA PHE A 312 13.08 12.85 -1.40
C PHE A 312 12.33 11.72 -0.72
N VAL A 313 13.04 10.74 -0.13
CA VAL A 313 12.40 9.68 0.66
C VAL A 313 11.62 10.29 1.83
N MET A 314 12.22 11.22 2.57
CA MET A 314 11.55 11.86 3.71
C MET A 314 10.36 12.72 3.29
N HIS A 315 10.48 13.45 2.18
CA HIS A 315 9.42 14.25 1.58
C HIS A 315 8.23 13.39 1.17
N ASP A 316 8.49 12.33 0.39
CA ASP A 316 7.44 11.41 -0.09
C ASP A 316 6.74 10.69 1.05
N VAL A 317 7.47 10.24 2.07
CA VAL A 317 6.87 9.61 3.27
C VAL A 317 5.87 10.55 3.95
N ARG A 318 6.18 11.85 4.05
CA ARG A 318 5.24 12.84 4.61
C ARG A 318 3.99 13.01 3.74
N ILE A 319 4.17 13.11 2.42
CA ILE A 319 3.04 13.22 1.49
C ILE A 319 2.16 11.98 1.58
N LEU A 320 2.74 10.78 1.53
CA LEU A 320 2.00 9.53 1.64
C LEU A 320 1.23 9.44 2.96
N ALA A 321 1.83 9.80 4.09
CA ALA A 321 1.13 9.84 5.38
C ALA A 321 -0.02 10.87 5.40
N SER A 322 0.19 12.05 4.80
CA SER A 322 -0.84 13.07 4.65
C SER A 322 -2.00 12.60 3.77
N GLU A 323 -1.73 12.00 2.62
CA GLU A 323 -2.73 11.44 1.72
C GLU A 323 -3.57 10.34 2.41
N LEU A 324 -2.90 9.43 3.15
CA LEU A 324 -3.57 8.36 3.91
C LEU A 324 -4.45 8.86 5.05
N SER A 325 -4.26 10.09 5.52
CA SER A 325 -5.12 10.73 6.52
C SER A 325 -6.09 11.76 5.90
N GLY A 326 -5.97 12.02 4.60
CA GLY A 326 -6.75 13.00 3.84
C GLY A 326 -7.57 12.33 2.73
N ASP A 327 -7.35 12.78 1.49
CA ASP A 327 -8.21 12.50 0.33
C ASP A 327 -8.36 10.99 0.04
N TYR A 328 -7.29 10.22 0.16
CA TYR A 328 -7.36 8.76 -0.03
C TYR A 328 -8.32 8.11 0.96
N LEU A 329 -8.20 8.43 2.24
CA LEU A 329 -9.09 7.91 3.28
C LEU A 329 -10.53 8.38 3.07
N GLY A 330 -10.73 9.65 2.71
CA GLY A 330 -12.05 10.19 2.39
C GLY A 330 -12.73 9.41 1.27
N HIS A 331 -12.00 9.14 0.19
CA HIS A 331 -12.50 8.36 -0.95
C HIS A 331 -12.88 6.92 -0.56
N VAL A 332 -12.02 6.23 0.19
CA VAL A 332 -12.32 4.86 0.66
C VAL A 332 -13.58 4.82 1.53
N LEU A 333 -13.74 5.79 2.44
CA LEU A 333 -14.91 5.84 3.32
C LEU A 333 -16.20 6.15 2.55
N GLN A 334 -16.14 7.01 1.52
CA GLN A 334 -17.28 7.31 0.65
C GLN A 334 -17.78 6.06 -0.09
N LEU A 335 -16.86 5.23 -0.61
CA LEU A 335 -17.23 3.96 -1.26
C LEU A 335 -17.89 2.97 -0.30
N LEU A 336 -17.67 3.12 1.01
CA LEU A 336 -18.21 2.27 2.05
C LEU A 336 -19.42 2.90 2.77
N ASP A 337 -20.06 3.92 2.21
CA ASP A 337 -21.19 4.61 2.84
C ASP A 337 -22.41 3.72 3.10
N SER A 338 -22.56 2.64 2.34
CA SER A 338 -23.59 1.62 2.56
C SER A 338 -23.29 0.66 3.71
N CYS A 339 -22.06 0.63 4.21
CA CYS A 339 -21.64 -0.19 5.35
C CYS A 339 -22.01 0.45 6.69
N SER A 340 -22.01 -0.36 7.75
CA SER A 340 -22.28 0.14 9.11
C SER A 340 -21.18 1.11 9.59
N ALA A 341 -21.51 1.94 10.57
CA ALA A 341 -20.55 2.89 11.15
C ALA A 341 -19.33 2.16 11.75
N GLU A 342 -19.54 1.01 12.39
CA GLU A 342 -18.48 0.20 12.99
C GLU A 342 -17.48 -0.28 11.94
N VAL A 343 -17.95 -0.72 10.78
CA VAL A 343 -17.06 -1.15 9.67
C VAL A 343 -16.25 0.03 9.15
N ARG A 344 -16.88 1.19 8.92
CA ARG A 344 -16.19 2.39 8.46
C ARG A 344 -15.15 2.87 9.47
N ASP A 345 -15.45 2.81 10.76
CA ASP A 345 -14.50 3.19 11.82
C ASP A 345 -13.30 2.23 11.87
N LEU A 346 -13.51 0.92 11.73
CA LEU A 346 -12.42 -0.06 11.66
C LEU A 346 -11.51 0.17 10.46
N VAL A 347 -12.09 0.45 9.28
CA VAL A 347 -11.33 0.77 8.06
C VAL A 347 -10.52 2.05 8.26
N LYS A 348 -11.16 3.09 8.79
CA LYS A 348 -10.50 4.37 9.11
C LYS A 348 -9.31 4.17 10.04
N GLN A 349 -9.50 3.48 11.16
CA GLN A 349 -8.44 3.22 12.13
C GLN A 349 -7.29 2.42 11.50
N SER A 350 -7.60 1.43 10.66
CA SER A 350 -6.59 0.60 9.99
C SER A 350 -5.72 1.42 9.04
N ILE A 351 -6.33 2.29 8.23
CA ILE A 351 -5.61 3.16 7.28
C ILE A 351 -4.79 4.22 8.03
N LEU A 352 -5.37 4.85 9.06
CA LEU A 352 -4.64 5.84 9.88
C LEU A 352 -3.44 5.21 10.59
N GLN A 353 -3.59 3.99 11.11
CA GLN A 353 -2.48 3.27 11.73
C GLN A 353 -1.38 2.95 10.70
N ALA A 354 -1.73 2.60 9.47
CA ALA A 354 -0.76 2.39 8.40
C ALA A 354 -0.03 3.69 8.01
N GLY A 355 -0.74 4.83 7.96
CA GLY A 355 -0.13 6.14 7.77
C GLY A 355 0.84 6.52 8.90
N LYS A 356 0.45 6.27 10.16
CA LYS A 356 1.32 6.49 11.31
C LYS A 356 2.60 5.65 11.25
N SER A 357 2.53 4.39 10.81
CA SER A 357 3.72 3.56 10.63
C SER A 357 4.70 4.10 9.58
N LEU A 358 4.23 4.87 8.59
CA LEU A 358 5.12 5.62 7.68
C LEU A 358 5.77 6.81 8.39
N GLU A 359 5.02 7.57 9.18
CA GLU A 359 5.56 8.71 9.95
C GLU A 359 6.65 8.27 10.94
N GLU A 360 6.51 7.09 11.53
CA GLU A 360 7.49 6.47 12.43
C GLU A 360 8.86 6.21 11.75
N LEU A 361 8.93 6.24 10.41
CA LEU A 361 10.18 6.14 9.65
C LEU A 361 10.95 7.46 9.57
N LEU A 362 10.28 8.61 9.69
CA LEU A 362 10.87 9.94 9.51
C LEU A 362 12.08 10.18 10.43
N PRO A 363 12.03 9.85 11.73
CA PRO A 363 13.19 10.02 12.61
C PRO A 363 14.38 9.14 12.18
N SER A 364 14.12 7.93 11.69
CA SER A 364 15.19 7.02 11.23
C SER A 364 15.85 7.53 9.96
N ILE A 365 15.08 8.10 9.02
CA ILE A 365 15.61 8.74 7.81
C ILE A 365 16.50 9.93 8.18
N MET A 366 16.00 10.80 9.06
CA MET A 366 16.75 11.95 9.58
C MET A 366 18.08 11.53 10.22
N GLU A 367 18.04 10.51 11.08
CA GLU A 367 19.22 9.99 11.76
C GLU A 367 20.29 9.51 10.78
N VAL A 368 19.89 8.78 9.73
CA VAL A 368 20.82 8.31 8.69
C VAL A 368 21.46 9.47 7.93
N MET A 369 20.69 10.51 7.59
CA MET A 369 21.25 11.69 6.92
C MET A 369 22.29 12.37 7.82
N ILE A 370 21.97 12.57 9.10
CA ILE A 370 22.87 13.19 10.07
C ILE A 370 24.15 12.36 10.22
N GLU A 371 24.05 11.04 10.45
CA GLU A 371 25.22 10.18 10.64
C GLU A 371 26.18 10.21 9.44
N VAL A 372 25.66 10.17 8.20
CA VAL A 372 26.51 10.26 7.01
C VAL A 372 27.24 11.61 6.91
N ILE A 373 26.59 12.70 7.29
CA ILE A 373 27.22 14.03 7.33
C ILE A 373 28.30 14.06 8.41
N VAL A 374 28.00 13.54 9.60
CA VAL A 374 28.94 13.45 10.73
C VAL A 374 30.16 12.61 10.35
N GLU A 375 29.98 11.45 9.73
CA GLU A 375 31.06 10.58 9.28
C GLU A 375 32.04 11.32 8.36
N LYS A 376 31.52 12.03 7.35
CA LYS A 376 32.34 12.87 6.45
C LYS A 376 33.10 13.96 7.21
N SER A 377 32.44 14.64 8.15
CA SER A 377 33.08 15.66 8.99
C SER A 377 34.17 15.10 9.92
N VAL A 378 33.98 13.86 10.40
CA VAL A 378 34.96 13.18 11.25
C VAL A 378 36.24 12.81 10.48
N GLU A 379 36.17 12.62 9.15
CA GLU A 379 37.38 12.37 8.34
C GLU A 379 38.37 13.53 8.42
N ASP A 380 37.88 14.78 8.36
CA ASP A 380 38.70 15.98 8.55
C ASP A 380 39.23 16.08 10.00
N LEU A 381 38.42 15.73 10.99
CA LEU A 381 38.83 15.71 12.40
C LEU A 381 39.99 14.75 12.68
N ARG A 382 40.21 13.70 11.87
CA ARG A 382 41.36 12.78 12.05
C ARG A 382 42.70 13.50 11.94
N GLN A 383 42.77 14.63 11.24
CA GLN A 383 43.98 15.44 11.09
C GLN A 383 44.44 16.07 12.42
N LEU A 384 43.56 16.17 13.42
CA LEU A 384 43.87 16.62 14.78
C LEU A 384 45.04 15.84 15.41
N LYS A 385 45.22 14.55 15.07
CA LYS A 385 46.35 13.74 15.56
C LYS A 385 47.72 14.29 15.12
N GLY A 386 47.77 15.07 14.04
CA GLY A 386 48.98 15.72 13.54
C GLY A 386 49.48 16.87 14.42
N ILE A 387 48.64 17.43 15.30
CA ILE A 387 49.02 18.52 16.21
C ILE A 387 50.17 18.06 17.13
N THR A 388 50.09 16.85 17.67
CA THR A 388 51.14 16.29 18.53
C THR A 388 52.48 16.22 17.80
N ALA A 389 52.50 15.76 16.55
CA ALA A 389 53.73 15.68 15.76
C ALA A 389 54.32 17.07 15.43
N THR A 390 53.45 18.07 15.31
CA THR A 390 53.85 19.43 14.92
C THR A 390 54.53 20.19 16.06
N TYR A 391 54.08 20.01 17.30
CA TYR A 391 54.52 20.82 18.43
C TYR A 391 55.42 20.10 19.44
N ARG A 392 55.40 18.76 19.49
CA ARG A 392 56.23 17.97 20.40
C ARG A 392 57.72 18.17 20.10
N MET A 393 58.51 18.48 21.13
CA MET A 393 59.96 18.71 21.03
C MET A 393 60.35 19.78 20.00
N THR A 394 59.49 20.80 19.80
CA THR A 394 59.77 21.94 18.91
C THR A 394 59.71 23.26 19.66
N ASN A 395 60.43 24.28 19.16
CA ASN A 395 60.35 25.66 19.68
C ASN A 395 59.26 26.50 18.99
N LYS A 396 58.41 25.90 18.16
CA LYS A 396 57.34 26.62 17.44
C LYS A 396 56.16 26.87 18.37
N LEU A 397 55.64 28.09 18.37
CA LEU A 397 54.43 28.46 19.12
C LEU A 397 53.23 28.59 18.16
N PRO A 398 52.04 28.08 18.55
CA PRO A 398 50.80 28.26 17.79
C PRO A 398 50.41 29.75 17.67
N VAL A 399 50.12 30.21 16.45
CA VAL A 399 49.69 31.60 16.19
C VAL A 399 48.42 31.69 15.34
N ARG A 400 48.00 30.59 14.71
CA ARG A 400 46.80 30.49 13.88
C ARG A 400 46.13 29.14 14.11
N HIS A 401 44.83 29.06 13.84
CA HIS A 401 44.12 27.78 13.84
C HIS A 401 44.67 26.84 12.75
N SER A 402 44.47 25.56 12.95
CA SER A 402 44.86 24.50 12.03
C SER A 402 44.04 24.55 10.73
N PRO A 403 44.61 24.17 9.58
CA PRO A 403 43.90 24.17 8.30
C PRO A 403 42.68 23.25 8.24
N TYR A 404 42.66 22.14 8.99
CA TYR A 404 41.55 21.18 8.96
C TYR A 404 40.24 21.76 9.53
N VAL A 405 40.32 22.81 10.36
CA VAL A 405 39.15 23.39 11.05
C VAL A 405 38.10 23.90 10.08
N SER A 406 38.53 24.51 8.96
CA SER A 406 37.62 24.96 7.90
C SER A 406 36.91 23.81 7.17
N GLY A 407 37.47 22.61 7.21
CA GLY A 407 36.89 21.39 6.61
C GLY A 407 35.74 20.80 7.44
N ILE A 408 35.80 20.92 8.77
CA ILE A 408 34.89 20.21 9.70
C ILE A 408 33.40 20.41 9.36
N LEU A 409 32.96 21.65 9.12
CA LEU A 409 31.55 21.95 8.81
C LEU A 409 31.25 21.98 7.31
N ARG A 410 32.25 21.74 6.44
CA ARG A 410 32.06 21.79 4.99
C ARG A 410 31.04 20.75 4.49
N PRO A 411 31.06 19.47 4.93
CA PRO A 411 30.06 18.50 4.50
C PRO A 411 28.62 18.93 4.80
N LEU A 412 28.38 19.50 5.98
CA LEU A 412 27.07 20.00 6.38
C LEU A 412 26.64 21.21 5.54
N LYS A 413 27.55 22.17 5.31
CA LYS A 413 27.26 23.34 4.46
C LYS A 413 26.91 22.92 3.03
N VAL A 414 27.72 22.06 2.42
CA VAL A 414 27.47 21.55 1.06
C VAL A 414 26.13 20.81 0.97
N PHE A 415 25.78 20.04 2.00
CA PHE A 415 24.48 19.38 2.05
C PHE A 415 23.32 20.39 2.13
N LEU A 416 23.43 21.41 2.99
CA LEU A 416 22.41 22.45 3.19
C LEU A 416 22.26 23.41 1.99
N ASP A 417 23.34 23.65 1.25
CA ASP A 417 23.35 24.47 0.04
C ASP A 417 22.82 23.72 -1.20
N GLY A 418 22.53 22.41 -1.07
CA GLY A 418 22.04 21.58 -2.16
C GLY A 418 20.59 21.90 -2.55
N GLU A 419 20.29 21.85 -3.84
CA GLU A 419 18.96 22.16 -4.39
C GLU A 419 17.82 21.33 -3.77
N ARG A 420 18.12 20.07 -3.41
CA ARG A 420 17.15 19.14 -2.81
C ARG A 420 16.68 19.56 -1.42
N VAL A 421 17.38 20.45 -0.72
CA VAL A 421 16.98 20.95 0.60
C VAL A 421 15.66 21.72 0.56
N SER A 422 15.27 22.23 -0.59
CA SER A 422 13.95 22.86 -0.80
C SER A 422 12.76 21.93 -0.50
N TYR A 423 12.97 20.61 -0.51
CA TYR A 423 11.95 19.60 -0.16
C TYR A 423 11.94 19.24 1.33
N LEU A 424 12.83 19.82 2.14
CA LEU A 424 12.77 19.73 3.60
C LEU A 424 11.87 20.82 4.15
N THR A 425 11.07 20.48 5.17
CA THR A 425 10.39 21.51 5.95
C THR A 425 11.40 22.33 6.75
N LYS A 426 11.06 23.57 7.11
CA LYS A 426 11.96 24.43 7.89
C LYS A 426 12.34 23.78 9.22
N GLU A 427 11.40 23.10 9.85
CA GLU A 427 11.59 22.34 11.08
C GLU A 427 12.60 21.21 10.87
N ALA A 428 12.42 20.39 9.82
CA ALA A 428 13.32 19.30 9.51
C ALA A 428 14.75 19.78 9.17
N THR A 429 14.88 20.91 8.46
CA THR A 429 16.18 21.53 8.18
C THR A 429 16.87 22.00 9.47
N ASN A 430 16.12 22.61 10.39
CA ASN A 430 16.65 23.04 11.68
C ASN A 430 17.07 21.85 12.56
N ASP A 431 16.28 20.78 12.57
CA ASP A 431 16.59 19.55 13.31
C ASP A 431 17.85 18.87 12.76
N LEU A 432 18.00 18.81 11.43
CA LEU A 432 19.19 18.28 10.77
C LEU A 432 20.43 19.12 11.12
N LEU A 433 20.35 20.44 11.01
CA LEU A 433 21.44 21.37 11.34
C LEU A 433 21.88 21.21 12.80
N ARG A 434 20.92 21.17 13.73
CA ARG A 434 21.19 21.00 15.17
C ARG A 434 21.80 19.62 15.44
N GLY A 435 21.16 18.55 14.99
CA GLY A 435 21.61 17.18 15.26
C GLY A 435 23.00 16.90 14.67
N ALA A 436 23.29 17.41 13.47
CA ALA A 436 24.61 17.28 12.86
C ALA A 436 25.68 18.07 13.64
N THR A 437 25.43 19.34 13.97
CA THR A 437 26.42 20.16 14.70
C THR A 437 26.68 19.64 16.11
N GLU A 438 25.67 19.17 16.83
CA GLU A 438 25.82 18.56 18.15
C GLU A 438 26.68 17.28 18.10
N ARG A 439 26.42 16.39 17.14
CA ARG A 439 27.20 15.15 16.98
C ARG A 439 28.63 15.40 16.51
N ILE A 440 28.83 16.29 15.52
CA ILE A 440 30.19 16.68 15.08
C ILE A 440 30.98 17.26 16.24
N THR A 441 30.38 18.18 17.00
CA THR A 441 31.02 18.78 18.19
C THR A 441 31.36 17.72 19.24
N SER A 442 30.47 16.77 19.47
CA SER A 442 30.70 15.68 20.43
C SER A 442 31.90 14.81 20.03
N ARG A 443 32.01 14.45 18.74
CA ARG A 443 33.17 13.72 18.22
C ARG A 443 34.46 14.53 18.31
N TYR A 444 34.39 15.84 18.05
CA TYR A 444 35.54 16.71 18.22
C TYR A 444 35.98 16.74 19.70
N TYR A 445 35.04 16.90 20.63
CA TYR A 445 35.35 16.86 22.06
C TYR A 445 36.05 15.56 22.49
N GLU A 446 35.51 14.40 22.10
CA GLU A 446 36.11 13.10 22.38
C GLU A 446 37.57 13.04 21.89
N MET A 447 37.80 13.37 20.62
CA MET A 447 39.14 13.30 20.01
C MET A 447 40.13 14.29 20.61
N ALA A 448 39.70 15.51 20.91
CA ALA A 448 40.54 16.54 21.51
C ALA A 448 40.88 16.20 22.97
N SER A 449 39.91 15.75 23.75
CA SER A 449 40.11 15.31 25.14
C SER A 449 41.10 14.14 25.20
N ASP A 450 40.97 13.15 24.32
CA ASP A 450 41.91 12.04 24.22
C ASP A 450 43.33 12.52 23.89
N LEU A 451 43.48 13.44 22.92
CA LEU A 451 44.77 14.01 22.56
C LEU A 451 45.44 14.71 23.76
N VAL A 452 44.70 15.56 24.46
CA VAL A 452 45.18 16.28 25.66
C VAL A 452 45.55 15.32 26.77
N ASN A 453 44.72 14.30 27.02
CA ASN A 453 44.99 13.28 28.04
C ASN A 453 46.26 12.47 27.73
N VAL A 454 46.48 12.11 26.45
CA VAL A 454 47.70 11.43 26.01
C VAL A 454 48.92 12.35 26.16
N ALA A 455 48.81 13.63 25.81
CA ALA A 455 49.88 14.61 26.00
C ALA A 455 50.28 14.74 27.48
N LYS A 456 49.31 14.96 28.38
CA LYS A 456 49.51 15.05 29.83
C LYS A 456 50.17 13.79 30.41
N LYS A 457 49.71 12.60 30.01
CA LYS A 457 50.31 11.31 30.45
C LYS A 457 51.74 11.15 29.95
N THR A 458 52.02 11.55 28.72
CA THR A 458 53.36 11.47 28.12
C THR A 458 54.33 12.41 28.84
N GLU A 459 53.90 13.65 29.10
CA GLU A 459 54.69 14.64 29.84
C GLU A 459 55.00 14.18 31.27
N SER A 460 53.99 13.72 32.03
CA SER A 460 54.21 13.20 33.39
C SER A 460 55.16 12.00 33.42
N SER A 461 55.13 11.14 32.39
CA SER A 461 56.05 10.01 32.25
C SER A 461 57.48 10.47 31.96
N LEU A 462 57.66 11.46 31.09
CA LEU A 462 58.96 12.07 30.80
C LEU A 462 59.55 12.78 32.02
N LEU A 463 58.73 13.49 32.79
CA LEU A 463 59.15 14.12 34.05
C LEU A 463 59.62 13.08 35.06
N ARG A 464 58.88 11.98 35.24
CA ARG A 464 59.30 10.87 36.13
C ARG A 464 60.59 10.21 35.66
N LEU A 465 60.79 10.06 34.36
CA LEU A 465 62.00 9.48 33.78
C LEU A 465 63.21 10.41 33.93
N ARG A 466 63.03 11.73 33.73
CA ARG A 466 64.06 12.75 34.02
C ARG A 466 64.43 12.77 35.50
N GLN A 467 63.44 12.76 36.40
CA GLN A 467 63.68 12.68 37.85
C GLN A 467 64.40 11.39 38.27
N GLY A 468 64.06 10.25 37.64
CA GLY A 468 64.73 8.97 37.86
C GLY A 468 66.18 8.93 37.34
N ALA A 469 66.45 9.59 36.21
CA ALA A 469 67.79 9.75 35.67
C ALA A 469 68.65 10.73 36.50
N GLN A 470 68.07 11.84 36.96
CA GLN A 470 68.72 12.80 37.85
C GLN A 470 69.14 12.16 39.19
N ARG A 471 68.32 11.25 39.74
CA ARG A 471 68.66 10.48 40.96
C ARG A 471 69.83 9.51 40.79
N ARG A 472 70.17 9.07 39.56
CA ARG A 472 71.28 8.14 39.30
C ARG A 472 72.61 8.83 38.99
N VAL A 473 72.60 10.09 38.58
CA VAL A 473 73.81 10.81 38.09
C VAL A 473 74.26 11.93 39.02
N GLY A 474 73.53 12.24 40.10
CA GLY A 474 74.01 13.21 41.11
C GLY A 474 74.26 14.61 40.55
N ALA A 475 73.52 15.01 39.52
CA ALA A 475 73.60 16.35 38.96
C ALA A 475 72.47 17.22 39.52
N SER A 476 72.82 18.30 40.24
CA SER A 476 71.88 19.38 40.56
C SER A 476 71.64 20.21 39.31
N SER A 477 70.38 20.57 39.03
CA SER A 477 70.05 21.53 37.98
C SER A 477 69.28 22.70 38.57
N ASP A 478 69.99 23.80 38.80
CA ASP A 478 69.43 25.15 38.65
C ASP A 478 69.40 25.45 37.15
N ALA A 479 68.29 25.11 36.51
CA ALA A 479 67.91 25.66 35.21
C ALA A 479 66.42 25.96 35.29
N SER A 480 66.09 27.26 35.34
CA SER A 480 64.73 27.76 35.26
C SER A 480 64.11 27.34 33.92
N ASP A 481 63.31 26.27 33.95
CA ASP A 481 62.45 25.78 32.86
C ASP A 481 61.32 26.79 32.60
N ASN A 482 61.65 27.97 32.07
CA ASN A 482 60.69 28.97 31.63
C ASN A 482 60.15 28.70 30.20
N ASN A 483 60.31 27.46 29.72
CA ASN A 483 59.86 27.05 28.38
C ASN A 483 58.47 26.41 28.47
N ILE A 484 57.51 26.99 27.74
CA ILE A 484 56.16 26.48 27.54
C ILE A 484 56.21 24.98 27.21
N SER A 485 55.41 24.20 27.94
CA SER A 485 55.45 22.74 27.83
C SER A 485 54.85 22.26 26.50
N ASP A 486 55.24 21.06 26.06
CA ASP A 486 54.67 20.47 24.83
C ASP A 486 53.15 20.29 24.94
N THR A 487 52.64 19.99 26.15
CA THR A 487 51.21 19.89 26.42
C THR A 487 50.54 21.25 26.34
N GLU A 488 51.16 22.30 26.88
CA GLU A 488 50.65 23.67 26.77
C GLU A 488 50.57 24.13 25.31
N LYS A 489 51.58 23.84 24.48
CA LYS A 489 51.54 24.14 23.03
C LYS A 489 50.40 23.42 22.33
N ILE A 490 50.15 22.15 22.66
CA ILE A 490 49.03 21.38 22.10
C ILE A 490 47.68 22.00 22.52
N CYS A 491 47.50 22.33 23.80
CA CYS A 491 46.29 23.01 24.28
C CYS A 491 46.10 24.39 23.63
N MET A 492 47.18 25.17 23.48
CA MET A 492 47.14 26.46 22.79
C MET A 492 46.70 26.33 21.33
N GLN A 493 47.21 25.32 20.59
CA GLN A 493 46.76 25.08 19.21
C GLN A 493 45.28 24.70 19.17
N LEU A 494 44.86 23.75 20.00
CA LEU A 494 43.45 23.33 20.07
C LEU A 494 42.54 24.50 20.45
N PHE A 495 42.97 25.38 21.35
CA PHE A 495 42.22 26.57 21.72
C PHE A 495 41.98 27.50 20.53
N LEU A 496 43.00 27.77 19.71
CA LEU A 496 42.84 28.53 18.47
C LEU A 496 41.89 27.82 17.49
N ASP A 497 42.00 26.49 17.38
CA ASP A 497 41.15 25.67 16.51
C ASP A 497 39.67 25.75 16.94
N ILE A 498 39.41 25.70 18.24
CA ILE A 498 38.06 25.70 18.81
C ILE A 498 37.41 27.08 18.73
N GLN A 499 38.20 28.16 18.89
CA GLN A 499 37.70 29.52 18.63
C GLN A 499 37.24 29.65 17.18
N GLU A 500 38.05 29.20 16.23
CA GLU A 500 37.68 29.24 14.81
C GLU A 500 36.50 28.32 14.49
N TYR A 501 36.43 27.14 15.10
CA TYR A 501 35.26 26.27 14.99
C TYR A 501 33.99 26.94 15.52
N GLY A 502 34.09 27.67 16.64
CA GLY A 502 32.99 28.46 17.22
C GLY A 502 32.50 29.57 16.29
N ARG A 503 33.42 30.29 15.63
CA ARG A 503 33.07 31.28 14.58
C ARG A 503 32.37 30.61 13.39
N ASN A 504 32.85 29.43 12.97
CA ASN A 504 32.26 28.67 11.88
C ASN A 504 30.85 28.16 12.21
N LEU A 505 30.57 27.77 13.46
CA LEU A 505 29.22 27.45 13.95
C LEU A 505 28.31 28.68 13.91
N ALA A 506 28.80 29.83 14.36
CA ALA A 506 28.02 31.08 14.33
C ALA A 506 27.65 31.50 12.90
N ALA A 507 28.55 31.28 11.93
CA ALA A 507 28.32 31.57 10.52
C ALA A 507 27.18 30.74 9.90
N ILE A 508 26.84 29.58 10.48
CA ILE A 508 25.69 28.76 10.07
C ILE A 508 24.50 28.90 11.04
N GLY A 509 24.48 29.95 11.86
CA GLY A 509 23.38 30.28 12.76
C GLY A 509 23.34 29.48 14.07
N ILE A 510 24.40 28.73 14.40
CA ILE A 510 24.49 27.96 15.65
C ILE A 510 25.34 28.69 16.68
N ARG A 511 24.74 28.99 17.83
CA ARG A 511 25.50 29.52 18.97
C ARG A 511 26.24 28.37 19.63
N ALA A 512 27.57 28.36 19.52
CA ALA A 512 28.41 27.31 20.08
C ALA A 512 28.18 27.08 21.59
N ALA A 513 27.88 28.14 22.35
CA ALA A 513 27.55 28.05 23.77
C ALA A 513 26.25 27.25 24.05
N ASP A 514 25.37 27.03 23.07
CA ASP A 514 24.18 26.20 23.26
C ASP A 514 24.50 24.70 23.22
N ILE A 515 25.65 24.30 22.67
CA ILE A 515 26.07 22.90 22.55
C ILE A 515 26.85 22.49 23.81
N PRO A 516 26.38 21.52 24.62
CA PRO A 516 27.07 21.09 25.84
C PRO A 516 28.49 20.57 25.57
N ALA A 517 28.67 19.77 24.51
CA ALA A 517 29.98 19.25 24.12
C ALA A 517 30.98 20.37 23.77
N TYR A 518 30.51 21.49 23.19
CA TYR A 518 31.36 22.63 22.91
C TYR A 518 31.87 23.29 24.20
N ARG A 519 31.01 23.42 25.22
CA ARG A 519 31.42 23.95 26.53
C ARG A 519 32.49 23.08 27.17
N SER A 520 32.31 21.76 27.14
CA SER A 520 33.31 20.81 27.64
C SER A 520 34.62 20.90 26.85
N LEU A 521 34.53 21.05 25.53
CA LEU A 521 35.67 21.24 24.65
C LEU A 521 36.43 22.54 24.96
N TRP A 522 35.71 23.64 25.18
CA TRP A 522 36.28 24.92 25.62
C TRP A 522 37.03 24.77 26.95
N GLN A 523 36.38 24.18 27.96
CA GLN A 523 36.98 23.95 29.28
C GLN A 523 38.23 23.04 29.22
N CYS A 524 38.28 22.11 28.27
CA CYS A 524 39.39 21.18 28.12
C CYS A 524 40.70 21.87 27.69
N VAL A 525 40.61 22.93 26.89
CA VAL A 525 41.79 23.53 26.21
C VAL A 525 42.02 25.01 26.52
N ALA A 526 41.01 25.72 27.03
CA ALA A 526 41.12 27.15 27.27
C ALA A 526 42.07 27.44 28.44
N PRO A 527 42.88 28.52 28.35
CA PRO A 527 43.63 29.05 29.49
C PRO A 527 42.72 29.32 30.69
N GLU A 528 43.23 29.15 31.91
CA GLU A 528 42.44 29.27 33.15
C GLU A 528 41.68 30.60 33.26
N ASP A 529 42.28 31.69 32.80
CA ASP A 529 41.69 33.04 32.77
C ASP A 529 40.54 33.20 31.76
N LYS A 530 40.41 32.27 30.81
CA LYS A 530 39.41 32.30 29.72
C LYS A 530 38.38 31.18 29.78
N GLN A 531 38.48 30.27 30.75
CA GLN A 531 37.54 29.16 30.90
C GLN A 531 36.11 29.60 31.25
N ALA A 532 35.95 30.73 31.95
CA ALA A 532 34.66 31.23 32.41
C ALA A 532 33.80 31.87 31.30
N ASN A 533 34.42 32.41 30.25
CA ASN A 533 33.75 33.17 29.21
C ASN A 533 34.10 32.63 27.82
N ILE A 534 33.11 32.07 27.12
CA ILE A 534 33.25 31.62 25.74
C ILE A 534 33.20 32.84 24.82
N VAL A 535 34.37 33.30 24.35
CA VAL A 535 34.52 34.45 23.47
C VAL A 535 35.53 34.11 22.37
N PHE A 536 35.15 34.35 21.11
CA PHE A 536 35.97 34.02 19.94
C PHE A 536 36.50 35.26 19.27
#